data_AF-A0A972S7F2-F1
#
_entry.id   AF-A0A972S7F2-F1
#
_cell.length_a   1.000
_cell.length_b   1.000
_cell.length_c   1.000
_cell.angle_alpha   90.00
_cell.angle_beta   90.00
_cell.angle_gamma   90.00
#
_symmetry.space_group_name_H-M   'P 1'
#
loop_
_entity.id
_entity.type
_entity.pdbx_description
1 polymer ?
#
loop_
_entity_poly.entity_id
_entity_poly.type
_entity_poly.pdbx_seq_one_letter_code
_entity_poly.pdbx_strand_id
1 'polypeptide(L)'
;MQAKGRSVLALTLLSAVSLGGISGCSKDPVKLVSAQIVDNVDNGSGNFDRMLQICFSKPISSEYYHKVVLVTKENVKIAGGSLLRPLFSDPDNKCQLRNVYSYINKSSPLDARQLIKDYVVPGNVSQLLIQVYNEKPEGKERPIAEKLFKNL
;
A
#
# COMPACT_ATOMS: atom_id res chain seq x y z
N MET A 1 61.11 57.55 16.21
CA MET A 1 61.54 56.63 15.13
C MET A 1 60.69 55.37 15.18
N GLN A 2 60.09 55.05 14.04
CA GLN A 2 59.59 53.76 13.53
C GLN A 2 58.68 52.84 14.38
N ALA A 3 57.55 52.55 13.73
CA ALA A 3 56.48 51.64 14.08
C ALA A 3 56.86 50.15 13.93
N LYS A 4 56.05 49.30 14.58
CA LYS A 4 55.65 47.92 14.19
C LYS A 4 54.94 47.32 15.41
N GLY A 5 53.83 46.61 15.35
CA GLY A 5 53.09 46.02 14.25
C GLY A 5 52.07 45.06 14.89
N ARG A 6 50.85 45.08 14.35
CA ARG A 6 49.66 44.33 14.77
C ARG A 6 49.91 42.84 15.03
N SER A 7 49.20 42.28 16.00
CA SER A 7 48.67 40.91 15.91
C SER A 7 47.40 40.79 16.75
N VAL A 8 46.29 41.22 16.17
CA VAL A 8 44.95 40.79 16.58
C VAL A 8 44.64 39.59 15.70
N LEU A 9 44.89 38.37 16.21
CA LEU A 9 44.37 37.16 15.57
C LEU A 9 43.09 36.77 16.29
N ALA A 10 41.99 37.20 15.68
CA ALA A 10 40.67 36.68 15.89
C ALA A 10 40.62 35.20 15.44
N LEU A 11 40.09 34.33 16.29
CA LEU A 11 39.55 33.04 15.85
C LEU A 11 38.45 32.61 16.82
N THR A 12 37.31 33.28 16.71
CA THR A 12 36.10 32.95 17.44
C THR A 12 34.98 32.69 16.42
N LEU A 13 34.33 31.53 16.59
CA LEU A 13 33.07 31.09 15.99
C LEU A 13 33.01 30.93 14.46
N LEU A 14 32.85 29.68 14.02
CA LEU A 14 31.70 29.30 13.19
C LEU A 14 31.52 27.77 13.20
N SER A 15 30.93 27.24 14.28
CA SER A 15 30.32 25.92 14.25
C SER A 15 29.00 26.03 13.47
N ALA A 16 29.09 25.98 12.14
CA ALA A 16 27.92 25.85 11.28
C ALA A 16 27.37 24.42 11.47
N VAL A 17 26.49 24.27 12.45
CA VAL A 17 25.61 23.10 12.55
C VAL A 17 24.72 23.14 11.33
N SER A 18 25.07 22.35 10.34
CA SER A 18 24.19 21.99 9.24
C SER A 18 23.02 21.22 9.85
N LEU A 19 21.97 21.94 10.26
CA LEU A 19 20.62 21.39 10.34
C LEU A 19 20.21 21.06 8.90
N GLY A 20 20.74 19.94 8.39
CA GLY A 20 20.17 19.25 7.26
C GLY A 20 18.76 18.88 7.69
N GLY A 21 17.79 19.65 7.20
CA GLY A 21 16.38 19.39 7.40
C GLY A 21 16.13 17.93 7.07
N ILE A 22 15.66 17.19 8.06
CA ILE A 22 15.09 15.88 7.86
C ILE A 22 13.80 16.17 7.08
N SER A 23 13.90 16.29 5.75
CA SER A 23 12.75 16.15 4.89
C SER A 23 12.33 14.70 5.04
N GLY A 24 11.59 14.41 6.12
CA GLY A 24 10.79 13.21 6.19
C GLY A 24 9.87 13.28 5.00
N CYS A 25 10.21 12.56 3.93
CA CYS A 25 9.36 12.38 2.77
C CYS A 25 8.06 11.73 3.27
N SER A 26 7.12 12.54 3.74
CA SER A 26 5.80 12.09 4.10
C SER A 26 5.15 11.63 2.81
N LYS A 27 4.85 10.33 2.71
CA LYS A 27 4.15 9.78 1.55
C LYS A 27 2.84 10.52 1.35
N ASP A 28 2.42 10.65 0.10
CA ASP A 28 1.17 11.32 -0.22
C ASP A 28 -0.03 10.61 0.44
N PRO A 29 -1.05 11.34 0.89
CA PRO A 29 -2.27 10.71 1.40
C PRO A 29 -3.00 10.00 0.25
N VAL A 30 -3.45 8.77 0.52
CA VAL A 30 -4.22 7.97 -0.44
C VAL A 30 -5.70 7.91 -0.06
N LYS A 31 -6.57 7.78 -1.06
CA LYS A 31 -8.02 7.66 -0.84
C LYS A 31 -8.60 6.55 -1.71
N LEU A 32 -9.21 5.56 -1.06
CA LEU A 32 -9.89 4.43 -1.70
C LEU A 32 -11.24 4.89 -2.30
N VAL A 33 -11.44 4.66 -3.59
CA VAL A 33 -12.65 5.05 -4.32
C VAL A 33 -13.56 3.84 -4.53
N SER A 34 -13.06 2.81 -5.20
CA SER A 34 -13.80 1.60 -5.53
C SER A 34 -12.92 0.37 -5.37
N ALA A 35 -13.57 -0.78 -5.23
CA ALA A 35 -12.94 -2.08 -5.30
C ALA A 35 -13.93 -3.05 -5.97
N GLN A 36 -13.41 -3.99 -6.76
CA GLN A 36 -14.23 -5.03 -7.39
C GLN A 36 -13.41 -6.30 -7.60
N ILE A 37 -14.10 -7.44 -7.59
CA ILE A 37 -13.53 -8.70 -8.05
C ILE A 37 -13.62 -8.70 -9.58
N VAL A 38 -12.51 -9.01 -10.22
CA VAL A 38 -12.40 -9.19 -11.66
C VAL A 38 -11.92 -10.62 -11.90
N ASP A 39 -12.62 -11.34 -12.75
CA ASP A 39 -12.25 -12.67 -13.19
C ASP A 39 -11.65 -12.64 -14.60
N ASN A 40 -10.92 -13.71 -14.95
CA ASN A 40 -10.41 -13.97 -16.31
C ASN A 40 -9.65 -12.79 -16.95
N VAL A 41 -8.77 -12.14 -16.18
CA VAL A 41 -7.95 -11.02 -16.69
C VAL A 41 -6.87 -11.51 -17.66
N ASP A 42 -6.45 -12.77 -17.52
CA ASP A 42 -5.66 -13.44 -18.56
C ASP A 42 -6.58 -14.24 -19.50
N ASN A 43 -6.27 -14.21 -20.79
CA ASN A 43 -7.01 -14.90 -21.84
C ASN A 43 -6.81 -16.43 -21.78
N GLY A 44 -7.05 -17.07 -20.63
CA GLY A 44 -7.01 -18.52 -20.45
C GLY A 44 -5.70 -19.10 -19.92
N SER A 45 -4.81 -18.28 -19.33
CA SER A 45 -3.59 -18.78 -18.69
C SER A 45 -3.83 -19.33 -17.28
N GLY A 46 -4.96 -18.94 -16.66
CA GLY A 46 -5.39 -19.42 -15.34
C GLY A 46 -4.60 -18.85 -14.16
N ASN A 47 -3.61 -17.99 -14.42
CA ASN A 47 -2.77 -17.36 -13.40
C ASN A 47 -3.43 -16.13 -12.77
N PHE A 48 -4.35 -15.49 -13.50
CA PHE A 48 -5.06 -14.27 -13.11
C PHE A 48 -6.58 -14.45 -13.18
N ASP A 49 -7.07 -15.61 -12.75
CA ASP A 49 -8.50 -15.94 -12.74
C ASP A 49 -9.26 -15.27 -11.58
N ARG A 50 -8.57 -14.81 -10.53
CA ARG A 50 -9.14 -14.16 -9.34
C ARG A 50 -8.36 -12.91 -8.97
N MET A 51 -8.81 -11.78 -9.47
CA MET A 51 -8.18 -10.48 -9.27
C MET A 51 -9.05 -9.57 -8.41
N LEU A 52 -8.43 -8.87 -7.47
CA LEU A 52 -9.00 -7.74 -6.79
C LEU A 52 -8.47 -6.46 -7.45
N GLN A 53 -9.37 -5.67 -8.03
CA GLN A 53 -9.06 -4.33 -8.49
C GLN A 53 -9.34 -3.34 -7.38
N ILE A 54 -8.36 -2.52 -7.03
CA ILE A 54 -8.45 -1.48 -6.00
C ILE A 54 -8.17 -0.13 -6.66
N CYS A 55 -9.15 0.77 -6.69
CA CYS A 55 -8.98 2.08 -7.32
C CYS A 55 -8.90 3.20 -6.29
N PHE A 56 -7.96 4.10 -6.51
CA PHE A 56 -7.69 5.27 -5.70
C PHE A 56 -8.22 6.54 -6.40
N SER A 57 -8.33 7.64 -5.65
CA SER A 57 -8.76 8.92 -6.24
C SER A 57 -7.74 9.52 -7.21
N LYS A 58 -6.47 9.14 -7.05
CA LYS A 58 -5.31 9.52 -7.85
C LYS A 58 -4.34 8.33 -7.90
N PRO A 59 -3.42 8.26 -8.87
CA PRO A 59 -2.37 7.24 -8.88
C PRO A 59 -1.55 7.32 -7.59
N ILE A 60 -1.05 6.17 -7.12
CA ILE A 60 -0.15 6.13 -5.97
C ILE A 60 1.27 6.52 -6.43
N SER A 61 1.88 7.47 -5.74
CA SER A 61 3.21 8.02 -6.05
C SER A 61 4.35 7.29 -5.33
N SER A 62 4.02 6.48 -4.32
CA SER A 62 4.96 5.78 -3.45
C SER A 62 4.55 4.34 -3.22
N GLU A 63 5.46 3.56 -2.65
CA GLU A 63 5.12 2.23 -2.13
C GLU A 63 4.30 2.37 -0.83
N TYR A 64 3.23 1.60 -0.69
CA TYR A 64 2.41 1.54 0.53
C TYR A 64 2.22 0.07 0.94
N TYR A 65 1.92 -0.20 2.21
CA TYR A 65 1.46 -1.52 2.61
C TYR A 65 -0.06 -1.53 2.68
N HIS A 66 -0.70 -2.60 2.20
CA HIS A 66 -2.14 -2.74 2.34
C HIS A 66 -2.52 -4.09 2.94
N LYS A 67 -3.58 -4.08 3.74
CA LYS A 67 -4.25 -5.27 4.25
C LYS A 67 -5.64 -5.36 3.64
N VAL A 68 -6.05 -6.59 3.37
CA VAL A 68 -7.38 -6.95 2.87
C VAL A 68 -7.98 -7.96 3.82
N VAL A 69 -9.26 -7.76 4.15
CA VAL A 69 -10.13 -8.79 4.71
C VAL A 69 -11.35 -8.91 3.81
N LEU A 70 -11.45 -10.04 3.13
CA LEU A 70 -12.55 -10.39 2.24
C LEU A 70 -13.41 -11.45 2.91
N VAL A 71 -14.74 -11.26 2.86
CA VAL A 71 -15.73 -12.22 3.35
C VAL A 71 -16.76 -12.46 2.25
N THR A 72 -17.01 -13.72 1.91
CA THR A 72 -18.04 -14.10 0.92
C THR A 72 -19.42 -14.20 1.57
N LYS A 73 -20.47 -14.46 0.79
CA LYS A 73 -21.82 -14.69 1.33
C LYS A 73 -21.91 -15.99 2.15
N GLU A 74 -21.05 -16.96 1.86
CA GLU A 74 -20.91 -18.25 2.56
C GLU A 74 -19.98 -18.16 3.78
N ASN A 75 -19.56 -16.95 4.17
CA ASN A 75 -18.63 -16.69 5.28
C ASN A 75 -17.21 -17.25 5.06
N VAL A 76 -16.81 -17.52 3.82
CA VAL A 76 -15.41 -17.77 3.51
C VAL A 76 -14.63 -16.47 3.74
N LYS A 77 -13.62 -16.53 4.60
CA LYS A 77 -12.80 -15.38 4.98
C LYS A 77 -11.37 -15.53 4.46
N ILE A 78 -10.95 -14.57 3.64
CA ILE A 78 -9.57 -14.43 3.17
C ILE A 78 -8.99 -13.15 3.72
N ALA A 79 -7.88 -13.24 4.45
CA ALA A 79 -7.23 -12.09 5.05
C ALA A 79 -5.72 -12.15 4.84
N GLY A 80 -5.15 -11.05 4.38
CA GLY A 80 -3.71 -10.94 4.10
C GLY A 80 -3.31 -9.51 3.76
N GLY A 81 -2.05 -9.32 3.39
CA GLY A 81 -1.57 -8.00 3.00
C GLY A 81 -0.29 -8.08 2.18
N SER A 82 -0.11 -7.09 1.31
CA SER A 82 1.06 -6.98 0.43
C SER A 82 1.35 -5.51 0.13
N LEU A 83 2.29 -5.24 -0.77
CA LEU A 83 2.70 -3.87 -1.08
C LEU A 83 1.87 -3.31 -2.24
N LEU A 84 1.34 -2.11 -2.06
CA LEU A 84 1.01 -1.02 -2.99
C LEU A 84 2.21 -0.53 -3.79
N ARG A 85 2.33 -0.68 -5.12
CA ARG A 85 3.46 -0.10 -5.87
C ARG A 85 2.99 0.79 -7.01
N PRO A 86 3.64 1.96 -7.24
CA PRO A 86 3.39 2.78 -8.42
C PRO A 86 3.60 1.95 -9.69
N LEU A 87 2.72 2.14 -10.67
CA LEU A 87 2.82 1.46 -11.96
C LEU A 87 3.71 2.29 -12.88
N PHE A 88 4.97 1.88 -13.03
CA PHE A 88 5.92 2.59 -13.90
C PHE A 88 5.53 2.57 -15.38
N SER A 89 4.82 1.53 -15.82
CA SER A 89 4.35 1.40 -17.20
C SER A 89 3.15 2.28 -17.53
N ASP A 90 2.38 2.68 -16.51
CA ASP A 90 1.18 3.49 -16.64
C ASP A 90 1.01 4.35 -15.37
N PRO A 91 1.75 5.47 -15.28
CA PRO A 91 1.81 6.28 -14.07
C PRO A 91 0.50 7.01 -13.76
N ASP A 92 -0.40 7.12 -14.76
CA ASP A 92 -1.72 7.74 -14.61
C ASP A 92 -2.79 6.75 -14.15
N ASN A 93 -2.46 5.46 -14.05
CA ASN A 93 -3.39 4.43 -13.62
C ASN A 93 -3.69 4.55 -12.12
N LYS A 94 -4.97 4.81 -11.84
CA LYS A 94 -5.49 4.96 -10.48
C LYS A 94 -5.84 3.62 -9.84
N CYS A 95 -5.85 2.53 -10.61
CA CYS A 95 -6.31 1.21 -10.18
C CYS A 95 -5.15 0.22 -10.11
N GLN A 96 -5.14 -0.55 -9.02
CA GLN A 96 -4.16 -1.58 -8.75
C GLN A 96 -4.83 -2.93 -8.86
N LEU A 97 -4.26 -3.82 -9.68
CA LEU A 97 -4.69 -5.22 -9.75
C LEU A 97 -3.85 -6.06 -8.79
N ARG A 98 -4.53 -6.86 -7.98
CA ARG A 98 -3.91 -7.75 -7.01
C ARG A 98 -4.53 -9.13 -7.11
N ASN A 99 -3.68 -10.14 -7.26
CA ASN A 99 -4.13 -11.52 -7.27
C ASN A 99 -4.59 -11.91 -5.85
N VAL A 100 -5.83 -12.39 -5.71
CA VAL A 100 -6.42 -12.74 -4.41
C VAL A 100 -5.64 -13.87 -3.72
N TYR A 101 -5.07 -14.81 -4.48
CA TYR A 101 -4.24 -15.89 -3.92
C TYR A 101 -2.99 -15.36 -3.21
N SER A 102 -2.54 -14.14 -3.52
CA SER A 102 -1.39 -13.51 -2.83
C SER A 102 -1.67 -13.20 -1.35
N TYR A 103 -2.94 -13.25 -0.92
CA TYR A 103 -3.32 -13.05 0.48
C TYR A 103 -3.32 -14.34 1.31
N ILE A 104 -3.16 -15.51 0.67
CA ILE A 104 -3.02 -16.79 1.37
C ILE A 104 -1.74 -16.76 2.21
N ASN A 105 -1.86 -17.15 3.48
CA ASN A 105 -0.75 -17.21 4.42
C ASN A 105 -0.94 -18.37 5.39
N LYS A 106 -0.03 -18.52 6.36
CA LYS A 106 -0.02 -19.63 7.34
C LYS A 106 -1.30 -19.76 8.18
N SER A 107 -2.11 -18.70 8.28
CA SER A 107 -3.39 -18.72 9.02
C SER A 107 -4.60 -19.00 8.13
N SER A 108 -4.41 -19.13 6.82
CA SER A 108 -5.47 -19.45 5.88
C SER A 108 -5.87 -20.93 5.99
N PRO A 109 -7.13 -21.28 5.63
CA PRO A 109 -7.56 -22.68 5.52
C PRO A 109 -6.66 -23.50 4.59
N LEU A 110 -6.55 -24.81 4.84
CA LEU A 110 -5.73 -25.72 4.02
C LEU A 110 -6.13 -25.71 2.54
N ASP A 111 -7.43 -25.51 2.27
CA ASP A 111 -8.07 -25.48 0.97
C ASP A 111 -8.32 -24.05 0.45
N ALA A 112 -7.66 -23.03 1.01
CA ALA A 112 -7.90 -21.61 0.68
C ALA A 112 -7.88 -21.30 -0.83
N ARG A 113 -7.02 -21.97 -1.61
CA ARG A 113 -7.00 -21.82 -3.08
C ARG A 113 -8.32 -22.24 -3.72
N GLN A 114 -8.84 -23.40 -3.33
CA GLN A 114 -10.10 -23.91 -3.86
C GLN A 114 -11.27 -23.04 -3.40
N LEU A 115 -11.28 -22.63 -2.12
CA LEU A 115 -12.30 -21.71 -1.60
C LEU A 115 -12.30 -20.35 -2.33
N ILE A 116 -11.12 -19.80 -2.65
CA ILE A 116 -11.03 -18.57 -3.46
C ILE A 116 -11.63 -18.80 -4.85
N LYS A 117 -11.27 -19.91 -5.49
CA LYS A 117 -11.79 -20.25 -6.81
C LYS A 117 -13.32 -20.37 -6.80
N ASP A 118 -13.88 -21.03 -5.81
CA ASP A 118 -15.31 -21.35 -5.78
C ASP A 118 -16.18 -20.17 -5.32
N TYR A 119 -15.70 -19.37 -4.36
CA TYR A 119 -16.54 -18.38 -3.69
C TYR A 119 -16.15 -16.92 -3.91
N VAL A 120 -14.89 -16.64 -4.28
CA VAL A 120 -14.45 -15.25 -4.51
C VAL A 120 -14.69 -14.86 -5.96
N VAL A 121 -15.97 -14.73 -6.31
CA VAL A 121 -16.42 -14.35 -7.66
C VAL A 121 -17.18 -13.02 -7.62
N PRO A 122 -17.29 -12.30 -8.74
CA PRO A 122 -18.09 -11.08 -8.81
C PRO A 122 -19.53 -11.31 -8.31
N GLY A 123 -20.03 -10.40 -7.47
CA GLY A 123 -21.36 -10.49 -6.86
C GLY A 123 -21.49 -11.44 -5.67
N ASN A 124 -20.44 -12.17 -5.28
CA ASN A 124 -20.47 -13.11 -4.15
C ASN A 124 -19.66 -12.65 -2.92
N VAL A 125 -19.04 -11.48 -2.97
CA VAL A 125 -18.28 -10.93 -1.85
C VAL A 125 -19.20 -10.04 -1.00
N SER A 126 -19.54 -10.50 0.19
CA SER A 126 -20.44 -9.77 1.10
C SER A 126 -19.75 -8.54 1.69
N GLN A 127 -18.46 -8.67 2.04
CA GLN A 127 -17.67 -7.59 2.63
C GLN A 127 -16.22 -7.62 2.14
N LEU A 128 -15.67 -6.43 1.92
CA LEU A 128 -14.25 -6.24 1.65
C LEU A 128 -13.75 -5.02 2.43
N LEU A 129 -12.95 -5.27 3.46
CA LEU A 129 -12.22 -4.23 4.18
C LEU A 129 -10.84 -4.07 3.54
N ILE A 130 -10.51 -2.85 3.12
CA ILE A 130 -9.17 -2.48 2.68
C ILE A 130 -8.61 -1.44 3.62
N GLN A 131 -7.43 -1.71 4.16
CA GLN A 131 -6.65 -0.82 5.01
C GLN A 131 -5.31 -0.54 4.35
N VAL A 132 -4.92 0.72 4.26
CA VAL A 132 -3.64 1.15 3.68
C VAL A 132 -2.81 1.81 4.77
N TYR A 133 -1.51 1.55 4.75
CA TYR A 133 -0.51 2.03 5.70
C TYR A 133 0.69 2.58 4.95
N ASN A 134 1.42 3.51 5.58
CA ASN A 134 2.69 3.97 5.03
C ASN A 134 3.68 2.81 4.90
N GLU A 135 3.78 1.97 5.92
CA GLU A 135 4.66 0.80 5.99
C GLU A 135 3.91 -0.40 6.55
N LYS A 136 4.51 -1.59 6.50
CA LYS A 136 3.93 -2.78 7.13
C LYS A 136 3.79 -2.53 8.65
N PRO A 137 2.58 -2.57 9.22
CA PRO A 137 2.39 -2.29 10.64
C PRO A 137 2.93 -3.42 11.52
N GLU A 138 3.61 -3.07 12.61
CA GLU A 138 4.22 -4.02 13.56
C GLU A 138 3.37 -4.21 14.83
N GLY A 139 2.32 -3.42 15.01
CA GLY A 139 1.44 -3.49 16.15
C GLY A 139 0.13 -2.71 15.97
N LYS A 140 0.03 -1.58 16.69
CA LYS A 140 -1.22 -0.80 16.84
C LYS A 140 -1.27 0.43 15.92
N GLU A 141 -0.44 0.47 14.88
CA GLU A 141 -0.48 1.54 13.89
C GLU A 141 -1.86 1.58 13.23
N ARG A 142 -2.37 2.80 13.05
CA ARG A 142 -3.65 3.02 12.39
C ARG A 142 -3.44 3.11 10.88
N PRO A 143 -4.40 2.62 10.07
CA PRO A 143 -4.33 2.82 8.63
C PRO A 143 -4.42 4.32 8.30
N ILE A 144 -3.68 4.75 7.28
CA ILE A 144 -3.77 6.10 6.70
C ILE A 144 -5.02 6.26 5.83
N ALA A 145 -5.56 5.15 5.34
CA ALA A 145 -6.83 5.09 4.63
C ALA A 145 -7.49 3.74 4.89
N GLU A 146 -8.80 3.74 5.13
CA GLU A 146 -9.59 2.55 5.35
C GLU A 146 -10.92 2.70 4.63
N LYS A 147 -11.40 1.61 4.02
CA LYS A 147 -12.76 1.57 3.47
C LYS A 147 -13.32 0.15 3.52
N LEU A 148 -14.56 0.05 3.99
CA LEU A 148 -15.38 -1.16 3.91
C LEU A 148 -16.29 -1.06 2.69
N PHE A 149 -16.11 -1.98 1.75
CA PHE A 149 -17.01 -2.20 0.63
C PHE A 149 -17.94 -3.37 0.97
N LYS A 150 -19.17 -3.33 0.46
CA LYS A 150 -20.19 -4.36 0.71
C LYS A 150 -20.83 -4.76 -0.61
N ASN A 151 -21.22 -6.03 -0.70
CA ASN A 151 -21.95 -6.59 -1.85
C ASN A 151 -21.22 -6.35 -3.18
N LEU A 152 -19.98 -6.85 -3.27
CA LEU A 152 -19.12 -6.82 -4.46
C LEU A 152 -19.25 -8.10 -5.29
#